data_AF-X1TSR5-F1
#
_entry.id   AF-X1TSR5-F1
#
_cell.length_a   1.000
_cell.length_b   1.000
_cell.length_c   1.000
_cell.angle_alpha   90.00
_cell.angle_beta   90.00
_cell.angle_gamma   90.00
#
_symmetry.space_group_name_H-M   'P 1'
#
loop_
_entity.id
_entity.type
_entity.pdbx_description
1 polymer ?
#
loop_
_entity_poly.entity_id
_entity_poly.type
_entity_poly.pdbx_seq_one_letter_code
_entity_poly.pdbx_strand_id
1 'polypeptide(L)'
;VTENIPITPECGIKQIASESLPKTEDFGDGDATEFPLGFPPASIGSLVEDQLEASQTQDVVVHDLMGDVMIPWDIVDTQGVTGGGSTIAEGDNLLIDYHSAGRIIEKEVLYTVPAEGVKIPKITAIADALRTARFPIDKGTVKVYIEDVAASPSTVYQIESMDVLNAVTVLEDSTKVTKGFVNVNKTAPGIDGLKLKYTNYTPIEDAKLEVTKVDTSFVTWRRYSDRLGLIPIAQTYEDQAYDSVLSKALKVSEIEADRTAINTTKHELIVMTPAA
;
A
#
# COMPACT_ATOMS: atom_id res chain seq x y z
N VAL A 1 -24.00 -22.28 19.16
CA VAL A 1 -23.28 -21.02 18.93
C VAL A 1 -24.10 -20.27 17.90
N THR A 2 -24.72 -19.16 18.28
CA THR A 2 -25.48 -18.31 17.36
C THR A 2 -24.50 -17.59 16.45
N GLU A 3 -24.30 -18.11 15.24
CA GLU A 3 -23.53 -17.41 14.21
C GLU A 3 -24.29 -16.15 13.80
N ASN A 4 -23.68 -15.00 14.08
CA ASN A 4 -24.13 -13.73 13.54
C ASN A 4 -23.83 -13.72 12.03
N ILE A 5 -24.86 -13.90 11.21
CA ILE A 5 -24.84 -13.60 9.78
C ILE A 5 -25.32 -12.14 9.64
N PRO A 6 -24.62 -11.28 8.88
CA PRO A 6 -23.64 -11.60 7.83
C PRO A 6 -22.19 -11.68 8.30
N ILE A 7 -21.46 -12.68 7.81
CA ILE A 7 -20.00 -12.78 7.93
C ILE A 7 -19.38 -11.72 7.01
N THR A 8 -18.45 -10.93 7.52
CA THR A 8 -17.71 -9.94 6.74
C THR A 8 -16.78 -10.66 5.75
N PRO A 9 -16.88 -10.41 4.44
CA PRO A 9 -15.98 -11.02 3.46
C PRO A 9 -14.56 -10.45 3.59
N GLU A 10 -13.57 -11.30 3.32
CA GLU A 10 -12.21 -10.87 3.09
C GLU A 10 -12.15 -10.16 1.74
N CYS A 11 -11.57 -8.96 1.70
CA CYS A 11 -11.50 -8.14 0.49
C CYS A 11 -10.06 -7.82 0.15
N GLY A 12 -9.77 -7.66 -1.14
CA GLY A 12 -8.52 -7.07 -1.59
C GLY A 12 -8.54 -6.65 -3.05
N ILE A 13 -7.37 -6.31 -3.57
CA ILE A 13 -7.19 -5.83 -4.95
C ILE A 13 -6.04 -6.60 -5.60
N LYS A 14 -6.29 -7.17 -6.78
CA LYS A 14 -5.23 -7.62 -7.69
C LYS A 14 -4.95 -6.50 -8.68
N GLN A 15 -3.70 -6.10 -8.91
CA GLN A 15 -3.37 -5.42 -10.16
C GLN A 15 -2.62 -6.30 -11.12
N ILE A 16 -3.05 -6.19 -12.36
CA ILE A 16 -2.58 -6.99 -13.46
C ILE A 16 -1.72 -6.12 -14.36
N ALA A 17 -0.49 -6.56 -14.61
CA ALA A 17 0.48 -5.82 -15.40
C ALA A 17 1.16 -6.71 -16.44
N SER A 18 1.69 -6.09 -17.50
CA SER A 18 2.46 -6.80 -18.54
C SER A 18 3.96 -6.75 -18.32
N GLU A 19 4.43 -5.75 -17.58
CA GLU A 19 5.84 -5.50 -17.27
C GLU A 19 5.96 -4.53 -16.09
N SER A 20 7.16 -4.48 -15.53
CA SER A 20 7.59 -3.56 -14.48
C SER A 20 8.78 -2.73 -14.98
N LEU A 21 8.73 -1.41 -14.81
CA LEU A 21 9.78 -0.49 -15.22
C LEU A 21 10.16 0.44 -14.07
N PRO A 22 11.43 0.46 -13.61
CA PRO A 22 11.86 1.42 -12.61
C PRO A 22 11.78 2.85 -13.16
N LYS A 23 11.28 3.76 -12.33
CA LYS A 23 11.23 5.19 -12.55
C LYS A 23 11.95 5.90 -11.41
N THR A 24 12.55 7.02 -11.74
CA THR A 24 13.12 7.96 -10.78
C THR A 24 12.62 9.33 -11.22
N GLU A 25 11.91 9.99 -10.33
CA GLU A 25 11.42 11.34 -10.57
C GLU A 25 11.95 12.28 -9.52
N ASP A 26 12.40 13.44 -9.97
CA ASP A 26 12.63 14.59 -9.12
C ASP A 26 11.28 15.23 -8.83
N PHE A 27 10.88 15.26 -7.56
CA PHE A 27 9.62 15.90 -7.18
C PHE A 27 9.80 17.35 -6.70
N GLY A 28 10.98 17.95 -6.91
CA GLY A 28 11.24 19.38 -6.75
C GLY A 28 11.45 19.81 -5.29
N ASP A 29 11.77 21.09 -5.13
CA ASP A 29 12.04 21.77 -3.86
C ASP A 29 10.94 22.80 -3.51
N GLY A 30 10.80 23.11 -2.22
CA GLY A 30 10.04 24.29 -1.76
C GLY A 30 9.12 24.06 -0.57
N ASP A 31 8.28 25.06 -0.30
CA ASP A 31 7.37 25.07 0.86
C ASP A 31 6.06 24.28 0.62
N ALA A 32 5.95 23.62 -0.54
CA ALA A 32 4.78 22.80 -0.87
C ALA A 32 4.83 21.45 -0.15
N THR A 33 3.65 20.95 0.20
CA THR A 33 3.49 19.60 0.78
C THR A 33 2.87 18.61 -0.21
N GLU A 34 2.52 19.06 -1.42
CA GLU A 34 1.95 18.22 -2.46
C GLU A 34 2.68 18.45 -3.79
N PHE A 35 3.11 17.36 -4.41
CA PHE A 35 3.90 17.37 -5.64
C PHE A 35 3.30 16.44 -6.69
N PRO A 36 3.07 16.91 -7.93
CA PRO A 36 2.61 16.04 -9.01
C PRO A 36 3.76 15.20 -9.57
N LEU A 37 3.49 13.93 -9.83
CA LEU A 37 4.41 13.03 -10.54
C LEU A 37 4.22 13.15 -12.06
N GLY A 38 5.32 13.12 -12.80
CA GLY A 38 5.34 13.14 -14.26
C GLY A 38 4.72 11.89 -14.88
N PHE A 39 4.84 10.75 -14.21
CA PHE A 39 4.14 9.51 -14.54
C PHE A 39 3.36 9.01 -13.32
N PRO A 40 2.06 8.70 -13.46
CA PRO A 40 1.30 8.10 -12.36
C PRO A 40 1.89 6.72 -12.03
N PRO A 41 2.15 6.41 -10.74
CA PRO A 41 2.50 5.06 -10.34
C PRO A 41 1.29 4.15 -10.62
N ALA A 42 1.51 3.02 -11.26
CA ALA A 42 0.43 2.15 -11.72
C ALA A 42 -0.41 1.50 -10.61
N SER A 43 -0.12 1.76 -9.32
CA SER A 43 -0.99 1.57 -8.15
C SER A 43 -0.80 0.32 -7.28
N ILE A 44 0.24 -0.50 -7.48
CA ILE A 44 0.62 -1.59 -6.57
C ILE A 44 2.12 -1.68 -6.46
N GLY A 45 2.65 -1.72 -5.24
CA GLY A 45 4.02 -2.19 -5.03
C GLY A 45 5.06 -1.44 -5.84
N SER A 46 4.75 -0.19 -6.17
CA SER A 46 5.57 0.60 -7.06
C SER A 46 6.75 1.16 -6.32
N LEU A 47 6.79 1.22 -5.00
CA LEU A 47 7.97 1.72 -4.33
C LEU A 47 8.98 0.59 -4.23
N VAL A 48 9.94 0.57 -5.15
CA VAL A 48 11.12 -0.27 -4.99
C VAL A 48 12.09 0.50 -4.12
N GLU A 49 12.45 -0.16 -3.03
CA GLU A 49 13.60 0.13 -2.21
C GLU A 49 14.83 0.32 -3.10
N ASP A 50 15.14 1.56 -3.44
CA ASP A 50 16.53 1.93 -3.56
C ASP A 50 16.69 3.42 -3.34
N GLN A 51 16.97 3.76 -2.09
CA GLN A 51 17.46 5.06 -1.64
C GLN A 51 16.63 6.23 -2.17
N LEU A 52 15.69 6.68 -1.34
CA LEU A 52 15.68 8.11 -1.07
C LEU A 52 17.14 8.44 -0.76
N GLU A 53 17.82 9.16 -1.66
CA GLU A 53 19.23 9.51 -1.46
C GLU A 53 19.35 10.16 -0.07
N ALA A 54 20.52 10.07 0.57
CA ALA A 54 20.82 10.29 2.01
C ALA A 54 20.38 11.64 2.63
N SER A 55 19.59 12.40 1.90
CA SER A 55 19.15 13.75 2.15
C SER A 55 17.65 13.82 2.57
N GLN A 56 16.84 12.74 2.43
CA GLN A 56 15.42 12.78 2.85
C GLN A 56 15.16 12.35 4.29
N THR A 57 14.20 13.01 4.94
CA THR A 57 13.81 12.88 6.36
C THR A 57 12.58 12.01 6.60
N GLN A 58 12.08 11.29 5.60
CA GLN A 58 10.74 10.68 5.60
C GLN A 58 10.74 9.29 6.22
N ASP A 59 10.24 9.18 7.45
CA ASP A 59 10.28 7.96 8.25
C ASP A 59 9.40 6.84 7.72
N VAL A 60 8.28 7.18 7.10
CA VAL A 60 7.27 6.21 6.66
C VAL A 60 6.66 6.61 5.32
N VAL A 61 6.41 5.63 4.46
CA VAL A 61 5.69 5.83 3.19
C VAL A 61 4.41 5.02 3.19
N VAL A 62 3.29 5.66 2.88
CA VAL A 62 1.95 5.04 2.86
C VAL A 62 1.40 5.06 1.44
N HIS A 63 0.83 3.93 1.02
CA HIS A 63 0.28 3.74 -0.31
C HIS A 63 -1.25 3.74 -0.28
N ASP A 64 -1.85 4.83 -0.74
CA ASP A 64 -3.28 5.06 -0.55
C ASP A 64 -4.18 4.03 -1.24
N LEU A 65 -3.78 3.50 -2.39
CA LEU A 65 -4.63 2.54 -3.12
C LEU A 65 -4.59 1.11 -2.54
N MET A 66 -3.52 0.75 -1.84
CA MET A 66 -3.26 -0.59 -1.33
C MET A 66 -3.53 -0.69 0.17
N GLY A 67 -3.37 0.43 0.89
CA GLY A 67 -3.24 0.41 2.33
C GLY A 67 -1.87 -0.08 2.81
N ASP A 68 -0.88 -0.22 1.93
CA ASP A 68 0.45 -0.68 2.35
C ASP A 68 1.24 0.46 3.01
N VAL A 69 2.01 0.13 4.02
CA VAL A 69 2.88 1.02 4.80
C VAL A 69 4.31 0.45 4.78
N MET A 70 5.26 1.31 4.43
CA MET A 70 6.66 0.97 4.29
C MET A 70 7.51 1.80 5.23
N ILE A 71 8.54 1.19 5.81
CA ILE A 71 9.55 1.87 6.61
C ILE A 71 10.90 1.77 5.86
N PRO A 72 11.35 2.84 5.19
CA PRO A 72 12.54 2.80 4.35
C PRO A 72 13.87 2.75 5.13
N TRP A 73 13.86 2.95 6.45
CA TRP A 73 15.04 2.85 7.32
C TRP A 73 14.66 2.44 8.73
N ASP A 74 15.65 1.99 9.50
CA ASP A 74 15.46 1.76 10.92
C ASP A 74 15.13 3.06 11.64
N ILE A 75 14.09 3.06 12.48
CA ILE A 75 13.73 4.18 13.35
C ILE A 75 14.23 3.89 14.76
N VAL A 76 15.09 4.78 15.29
CA VAL A 76 15.81 4.57 16.55
C VAL A 76 15.39 5.51 17.68
N ASP A 77 14.63 6.57 17.36
CA ASP A 77 14.10 7.50 18.34
C ASP A 77 12.63 7.87 18.07
N THR A 78 11.97 8.38 19.10
CA THR A 78 10.53 8.69 19.08
C THR A 78 10.15 9.84 18.14
N GLN A 79 11.11 10.60 17.59
CA GLN A 79 10.86 11.69 16.65
C GLN A 79 11.31 11.39 15.21
N GLY A 80 11.74 10.15 14.93
CA GLY A 80 12.13 9.71 13.59
C GLY A 80 13.50 10.22 13.15
N VAL A 81 13.75 10.28 11.84
CA VAL A 81 15.00 10.73 11.23
C VAL A 81 15.29 12.21 11.51
N THR A 82 14.26 13.01 11.78
CA THR A 82 14.46 14.40 12.22
C THR A 82 15.21 14.48 13.55
N GLY A 83 15.17 13.41 14.35
CA GLY A 83 15.94 13.21 15.58
C GLY A 83 15.43 14.01 16.77
N GLY A 84 16.06 13.78 17.93
CA GLY A 84 15.84 14.55 19.16
C GLY A 84 14.80 13.98 20.12
N GLY A 85 14.25 12.80 19.82
CA GLY A 85 13.37 12.03 20.70
C GLY A 85 14.09 11.18 21.75
N SER A 86 13.31 10.52 22.60
CA SER A 86 13.79 9.41 23.44
C SER A 86 14.21 8.25 22.54
N THR A 87 15.18 7.45 22.94
CA THR A 87 15.43 6.18 22.25
C THR A 87 14.19 5.31 22.32
N ILE A 88 13.83 4.67 21.21
CA ILE A 88 12.73 3.70 21.16
C ILE A 88 12.92 2.66 22.25
N ALA A 89 11.86 2.22 22.91
CA ALA A 89 11.90 1.23 23.97
C ALA A 89 10.98 0.05 23.67
N GLU A 90 11.13 -1.03 24.44
CA GLU A 90 10.19 -2.15 24.43
C GLU A 90 8.77 -1.65 24.72
N GLY A 91 7.81 -2.10 23.92
CA GLY A 91 6.40 -1.76 24.08
C GLY A 91 5.97 -0.47 23.40
N ASP A 92 6.90 0.35 22.89
CA ASP A 92 6.56 1.51 22.06
C ASP A 92 5.84 1.06 20.78
N ASN A 93 4.91 1.89 20.31
CA ASN A 93 4.04 1.57 19.17
C ASN A 93 4.27 2.51 17.99
N LEU A 94 4.33 1.95 16.78
CA LEU A 94 4.10 2.67 15.54
C LEU A 94 2.59 2.73 15.28
N LEU A 95 2.04 3.93 15.23
CA LEU A 95 0.61 4.19 15.07
C LEU A 95 0.32 4.94 13.79
N ILE A 96 -0.84 4.70 13.19
CA ILE A 96 -1.32 5.44 12.01
C ILE A 96 -2.75 5.94 12.21
N ASP A 97 -2.98 7.20 11.81
CA ASP A 97 -4.31 7.78 11.61
C ASP A 97 -4.55 7.92 10.11
N TYR A 98 -5.74 7.58 9.62
CA TYR A 98 -6.10 7.75 8.20
C TYR A 98 -7.62 7.70 8.00
N HIS A 99 -8.10 8.25 6.89
CA HIS A 99 -9.48 8.06 6.46
C HIS A 99 -9.56 7.00 5.37
N SER A 100 -10.60 6.16 5.40
CA SER A 100 -10.81 5.14 4.38
C SER A 100 -12.30 4.94 4.13
N ALA A 101 -12.72 5.17 2.89
CA ALA A 101 -14.09 4.93 2.41
C ALA A 101 -15.17 5.51 3.36
N GLY A 102 -14.98 6.77 3.79
CA GLY A 102 -15.89 7.49 4.68
C GLY A 102 -15.78 7.12 6.16
N ARG A 103 -14.74 6.39 6.56
CA ARG A 103 -14.42 6.08 7.96
C ARG A 103 -13.18 6.84 8.38
N ILE A 104 -13.13 7.18 9.66
CA ILE A 104 -11.95 7.76 10.32
C ILE A 104 -11.36 6.66 11.19
N ILE A 105 -10.08 6.35 10.97
CA ILE A 105 -9.30 5.41 11.77
C ILE A 105 -8.25 6.21 12.52
N GLU A 106 -8.22 6.06 13.84
CA GLU A 106 -7.30 6.75 14.72
C GLU A 106 -6.49 5.71 15.49
N LYS A 107 -5.17 5.91 15.54
CA LYS A 107 -4.20 5.14 16.33
C LYS A 107 -4.26 3.63 16.06
N GLU A 108 -4.39 3.22 14.79
CA GLU A 108 -4.19 1.82 14.43
C GLU A 108 -2.73 1.45 14.66
N VAL A 109 -2.49 0.38 15.43
CA VAL A 109 -1.15 -0.12 15.73
C VAL A 109 -0.64 -0.92 14.54
N LEU A 110 0.43 -0.44 13.91
CA LEU A 110 1.08 -1.13 12.80
C LEU A 110 2.24 -2.03 13.28
N TYR A 111 2.95 -1.61 14.32
CA TYR A 111 4.08 -2.34 14.86
C TYR A 111 4.24 -2.02 16.36
N THR A 112 4.49 -3.05 17.16
CA THR A 112 4.87 -2.90 18.58
C THR A 112 6.29 -3.39 18.73
N VAL A 113 7.15 -2.58 19.34
CA VAL A 113 8.57 -2.89 19.51
C VAL A 113 8.73 -4.07 20.45
N PRO A 114 9.30 -5.20 19.97
CA PRO A 114 9.56 -6.34 20.82
C PRO A 114 10.73 -6.04 21.77
N ALA A 115 10.85 -6.82 22.85
CA ALA A 115 11.94 -6.67 23.83
C ALA A 115 13.36 -6.80 23.22
N GLU A 116 13.49 -7.52 22.09
CA GLU A 116 14.76 -7.67 21.37
C GLU A 116 14.86 -6.67 20.22
N GLY A 117 16.01 -5.97 20.11
CA GLY A 117 16.31 -5.12 18.96
C GLY A 117 15.66 -3.73 18.99
N VAL A 118 16.02 -2.94 20.01
CA VAL A 118 15.62 -1.55 20.32
C VAL A 118 15.63 -0.58 19.12
N LYS A 119 14.67 -0.75 18.22
CA LYS A 119 14.38 0.06 17.02
C LYS A 119 13.11 -0.49 16.36
N ILE A 120 12.45 0.34 15.56
CA ILE A 120 11.49 -0.15 14.56
C ILE A 120 12.32 -0.47 13.30
N PRO A 121 12.32 -1.72 12.80
CA PRO A 121 13.18 -2.09 11.70
C PRO A 121 12.71 -1.50 10.37
N LYS A 122 13.64 -1.35 9.43
CA LYS A 122 13.34 -1.17 8.01
C LYS A 122 12.46 -2.30 7.49
N ILE A 123 11.37 -1.97 6.82
CA ILE A 123 10.40 -2.92 6.23
C ILE A 123 10.06 -2.43 4.81
N THR A 124 10.55 -3.13 3.79
CA THR A 124 10.54 -2.66 2.39
C THR A 124 9.95 -3.64 1.36
N ALA A 125 9.76 -4.91 1.69
CA ALA A 125 9.24 -5.87 0.71
C ALA A 125 7.74 -5.66 0.47
N ILE A 126 7.36 -5.38 -0.77
CA ILE A 126 5.98 -5.05 -1.21
C ILE A 126 4.91 -6.06 -0.76
N ALA A 127 5.25 -7.34 -0.64
CA ALA A 127 4.35 -8.38 -0.15
C ALA A 127 4.38 -8.54 1.39
N ASP A 128 5.49 -8.17 2.03
CA ASP A 128 5.76 -8.33 3.47
C ASP A 128 5.74 -6.98 4.23
N ALA A 129 5.32 -5.90 3.57
CA ALA A 129 5.20 -4.57 4.15
C ALA A 129 4.12 -4.54 5.22
N LEU A 130 4.21 -3.57 6.14
CA LEU A 130 3.12 -3.31 7.08
C LEU A 130 1.88 -2.94 6.25
N ARG A 131 0.68 -3.35 6.65
CA ARG A 131 -0.56 -3.02 5.93
C ARG A 131 -1.57 -2.42 6.87
N THR A 132 -2.38 -1.49 6.36
CA THR A 132 -3.60 -1.05 7.00
C THR A 132 -4.67 -2.12 6.82
N ALA A 133 -5.56 -2.22 7.80
CA ALA A 133 -6.72 -3.11 7.69
C ALA A 133 -7.75 -2.65 6.63
N ARG A 134 -7.63 -1.41 6.12
CA ARG A 134 -8.64 -0.79 5.26
C ARG A 134 -8.02 -0.02 4.10
N PHE A 135 -8.59 -0.24 2.93
CA PHE A 135 -8.24 0.40 1.67
C PHE A 135 -9.52 0.70 0.86
N PRO A 136 -9.48 1.64 -0.10
CA PRO A 136 -8.42 2.64 -0.29
C PRO A 136 -8.41 3.66 0.86
N ILE A 137 -7.28 4.33 1.03
CA ILE A 137 -7.08 5.45 1.94
C ILE A 137 -7.36 6.76 1.19
N ASP A 138 -7.93 7.74 1.88
CA ASP A 138 -8.23 9.05 1.31
C ASP A 138 -6.97 9.94 1.29
N LYS A 139 -6.72 10.61 0.15
CA LYS A 139 -5.55 11.48 -0.07
C LYS A 139 -5.34 12.50 1.05
N GLY A 140 -4.12 12.57 1.57
CA GLY A 140 -3.69 13.63 2.51
C GLY A 140 -4.34 13.54 3.88
N THR A 141 -4.86 12.36 4.24
CA THR A 141 -5.46 12.11 5.56
C THR A 141 -4.53 11.36 6.51
N VAL A 142 -3.46 10.77 5.98
CA VAL A 142 -2.55 9.90 6.73
C VAL A 142 -1.70 10.72 7.70
N LYS A 143 -1.55 10.23 8.92
CA LYS A 143 -0.53 10.73 9.86
C LYS A 143 0.05 9.55 10.61
N VAL A 144 1.37 9.50 10.71
CA VAL A 144 2.08 8.42 11.39
C VAL A 144 2.73 8.93 12.66
N TYR A 145 2.69 8.12 13.71
CA TYR A 145 3.15 8.47 15.04
C TYR A 145 3.97 7.36 15.69
N ILE A 146 4.79 7.75 16.64
CA ILE A 146 5.39 6.86 17.61
C ILE A 146 4.81 7.20 18.98
N GLU A 147 4.26 6.19 19.64
CA GLU A 147 3.88 6.27 21.05
C GLU A 147 5.03 5.76 21.91
N ASP A 148 5.57 6.64 22.75
CA ASP A 148 6.42 6.31 23.89
C ASP A 148 5.51 5.83 25.03
N VAL A 149 5.42 4.51 25.17
CA VAL A 149 4.55 3.85 26.16
C VAL A 149 5.19 3.87 27.54
N ALA A 150 6.52 3.95 27.61
CA ALA A 150 7.26 4.03 28.86
C ALA A 150 7.10 5.40 29.56
N ALA A 151 6.76 6.46 28.81
CA ALA A 151 6.40 7.75 29.38
C ALA A 151 5.13 7.69 30.24
N SER A 152 5.05 8.52 31.28
CA SER A 152 3.88 8.62 32.18
C SER A 152 3.39 10.06 32.27
N PRO A 153 2.27 10.44 31.60
CA PRO A 153 1.46 9.59 30.71
C PRO A 153 2.21 9.25 29.40
N SER A 154 1.71 8.25 28.66
CA SER A 154 2.28 7.93 27.35
C SER A 154 2.26 9.17 26.46
N THR A 155 3.32 9.32 25.66
CA THR A 155 3.50 10.50 24.83
C THR A 155 3.58 10.10 23.37
N VAL A 156 2.88 10.84 22.51
CA VAL A 156 2.78 10.52 21.08
C VAL A 156 3.48 11.60 20.27
N TYR A 157 4.35 11.17 19.37
CA TYR A 157 5.14 12.04 18.51
C TYR A 157 4.80 11.75 17.05
N GLN A 158 4.39 12.77 16.29
CA GLN A 158 4.20 12.62 14.85
C GLN A 158 5.56 12.56 14.17
N ILE A 159 5.76 11.57 13.30
CA ILE A 159 6.97 11.40 12.50
C ILE A 159 6.72 11.84 11.05
N GLU A 160 7.78 11.98 10.26
CA GLU A 160 7.64 12.38 8.86
C GLU A 160 7.03 11.23 8.05
N SER A 161 5.92 11.49 7.37
CA SER A 161 5.27 10.51 6.49
C SER A 161 5.01 11.08 5.10
N MET A 162 5.02 10.18 4.12
CA MET A 162 4.76 10.48 2.72
C MET A 162 3.64 9.59 2.18
N ASP A 163 2.64 10.20 1.53
CA ASP A 163 1.55 9.50 0.89
C ASP A 163 1.78 9.47 -0.63
N VAL A 164 1.79 8.28 -1.22
CA VAL A 164 1.92 8.12 -2.68
C VAL A 164 0.59 7.67 -3.26
N LEU A 165 0.03 8.51 -4.13
CA LEU A 165 -1.30 8.33 -4.69
C LEU A 165 -1.28 8.26 -6.20
N ASN A 166 -2.22 7.47 -6.73
CA ASN A 166 -2.69 7.59 -8.09
C ASN A 166 -4.13 8.14 -8.14
N ALA A 167 -4.30 9.39 -8.56
CA ALA A 167 -5.59 10.06 -8.60
C ALA A 167 -6.17 10.06 -10.02
N VAL A 168 -7.44 9.66 -10.15
CA VAL A 168 -8.18 9.81 -11.39
C VAL A 168 -8.77 11.22 -11.44
N THR A 169 -8.23 12.05 -12.31
CA THR A 169 -8.79 13.35 -12.65
C THR A 169 -9.71 13.20 -13.86
N VAL A 170 -10.95 13.67 -13.76
CA VAL A 170 -11.84 13.78 -14.91
C VAL A 170 -11.67 15.20 -15.46
N LEU A 171 -11.26 15.32 -16.72
CA LEU A 171 -11.17 16.59 -17.42
C LEU A 171 -12.57 17.09 -17.81
N GLU A 172 -12.67 18.36 -18.21
CA GLU A 172 -13.95 19.01 -18.58
C GLU A 172 -14.67 18.28 -19.73
N ASP A 173 -13.93 17.62 -20.61
CA ASP A 173 -14.45 16.80 -21.73
C ASP A 173 -14.85 15.38 -21.30
N SER A 174 -14.90 15.10 -20.00
CA SER A 174 -15.13 13.77 -19.41
C SER A 174 -13.99 12.76 -19.63
N THR A 175 -12.85 13.18 -20.18
CA THR A 175 -11.67 12.32 -20.29
C THR A 175 -11.12 12.03 -18.91
N LYS A 176 -10.96 10.74 -18.58
CA LYS A 176 -10.33 10.31 -17.32
C LYS A 176 -8.82 10.26 -17.52
N VAL A 177 -8.10 11.19 -16.89
CA VAL A 177 -6.63 11.20 -16.82
C VAL A 177 -6.21 10.72 -15.45
N THR A 178 -5.21 9.85 -15.43
CA THR A 178 -4.62 9.32 -14.22
C THR A 178 -3.37 10.16 -13.90
N LYS A 179 -3.29 10.73 -12.71
CA LYS A 179 -2.18 11.58 -12.25
C LYS A 179 -1.61 11.05 -10.94
N GLY A 180 -0.30 10.91 -10.88
CA GLY A 180 0.39 10.56 -9.64
C GLY A 180 0.60 11.80 -8.78
N PHE A 181 0.48 11.64 -7.47
CA PHE A 181 0.78 12.68 -6.49
C PHE A 181 1.56 12.10 -5.32
N VAL A 182 2.43 12.94 -4.76
CA VAL A 182 3.09 12.71 -3.48
C VAL A 182 2.62 13.78 -2.51
N ASN A 183 2.21 13.39 -1.31
CA ASN A 183 1.93 14.32 -0.20
C ASN A 183 2.93 14.07 0.93
N VAL A 184 3.46 15.12 1.56
CA VAL A 184 4.33 15.04 2.74
C VAL A 184 3.66 15.75 3.92
N ASN A 185 3.51 15.06 5.04
CA ASN A 185 2.46 15.40 5.99
C ASN A 185 2.93 16.23 7.21
N LYS A 186 4.24 16.37 7.43
CA LYS A 186 4.79 17.10 8.59
C LYS A 186 5.71 18.24 8.18
N THR A 187 6.83 17.98 7.51
CA THR A 187 7.74 19.03 7.04
C THR A 187 7.88 19.00 5.52
N ALA A 188 7.73 20.17 4.89
CA ALA A 188 7.98 20.30 3.46
C ALA A 188 9.47 20.03 3.15
N PRO A 189 9.80 19.48 1.99
CA PRO A 189 11.16 19.03 1.74
C PRO A 189 12.10 20.22 1.49
N GLY A 190 13.06 20.43 2.39
CA GLY A 190 13.90 21.64 2.44
C GLY A 190 15.19 21.60 1.62
N ILE A 191 15.39 20.57 0.80
CA ILE A 191 16.63 20.33 0.06
C ILE A 191 16.37 20.07 -1.42
N ASP A 192 17.33 20.47 -2.24
CA ASP A 192 17.31 20.31 -3.70
C ASP A 192 17.60 18.84 -4.11
N GLY A 193 16.95 18.35 -5.17
CA GLY A 193 17.21 17.04 -5.78
C GLY A 193 16.54 15.82 -5.14
N LEU A 194 15.33 16.00 -4.60
CA LEU A 194 14.57 14.93 -3.97
C LEU A 194 14.02 13.96 -5.01
N LYS A 195 14.51 12.73 -4.95
CA LYS A 195 14.14 11.70 -5.91
C LYS A 195 13.24 10.67 -5.26
N LEU A 196 12.07 10.45 -5.87
CA LEU A 196 11.26 9.27 -5.60
C LEU A 196 11.60 8.21 -6.64
N LYS A 197 12.11 7.08 -6.18
CA LYS A 197 12.23 5.89 -7.03
C LYS A 197 11.01 5.02 -6.85
N TYR A 198 10.40 4.67 -7.96
CA TYR A 198 9.26 3.77 -7.96
C TYR A 198 9.23 2.96 -9.26
N THR A 199 8.93 1.67 -9.19
CA THR A 199 8.53 0.83 -10.30
C THR A 199 7.15 1.22 -10.79
N ASN A 200 7.08 1.70 -12.01
CA ASN A 200 5.83 1.79 -12.72
C ASN A 200 5.51 0.45 -13.39
N TYR A 201 4.24 0.16 -13.58
CA TYR A 201 3.80 -1.05 -14.27
C TYR A 201 2.97 -0.67 -15.49
N THR A 202 3.06 -1.45 -16.55
CA THR A 202 2.17 -1.28 -17.70
C THR A 202 0.89 -2.07 -17.41
N PRO A 203 -0.23 -1.42 -17.07
CA PRO A 203 -1.44 -2.12 -16.66
C PRO A 203 -2.02 -2.92 -17.82
N ILE A 204 -2.59 -4.08 -17.52
CA ILE A 204 -3.39 -4.84 -18.46
C ILE A 204 -4.85 -4.61 -18.14
N GLU A 205 -5.55 -3.88 -19.00
CA GLU A 205 -7.01 -3.77 -18.98
C GLU A 205 -7.67 -5.06 -19.53
N ASP A 206 -8.89 -5.35 -19.09
CA ASP A 206 -9.70 -6.50 -19.50
C ASP A 206 -9.02 -7.88 -19.33
N ALA A 207 -8.13 -8.03 -18.36
CA ALA A 207 -7.69 -9.34 -17.89
C ALA A 207 -8.79 -9.94 -17.02
N LYS A 208 -9.16 -11.20 -17.28
CA LYS A 208 -10.25 -11.88 -16.57
C LYS A 208 -9.69 -12.67 -15.39
N LEU A 209 -10.12 -12.33 -14.18
CA LEU A 209 -9.94 -13.15 -12.99
C LEU A 209 -11.22 -13.94 -12.73
N GLU A 210 -11.09 -15.25 -12.58
CA GLU A 210 -12.17 -16.16 -12.23
C GLU A 210 -11.75 -17.02 -11.04
N VAL A 211 -12.56 -17.05 -9.99
CA VAL A 211 -12.32 -17.82 -8.78
C VAL A 211 -13.41 -18.87 -8.64
N THR A 212 -13.00 -20.10 -8.43
CA THR A 212 -13.86 -21.27 -8.31
C THR A 212 -13.56 -21.96 -6.98
N LYS A 213 -14.59 -22.49 -6.33
CA LYS A 213 -14.38 -23.34 -5.15
C LYS A 213 -13.74 -24.67 -5.58
N VAL A 214 -12.66 -25.08 -4.93
CA VAL A 214 -11.90 -26.31 -5.21
C VAL A 214 -12.84 -27.51 -5.34
N ASP A 215 -12.54 -28.39 -6.29
CA ASP A 215 -13.32 -29.59 -6.61
C ASP A 215 -14.79 -29.34 -7.00
N THR A 216 -15.14 -28.11 -7.36
CA THR A 216 -16.47 -27.76 -7.84
C THR A 216 -16.40 -26.97 -9.15
N SER A 217 -17.55 -26.82 -9.81
CA SER A 217 -17.72 -25.88 -10.93
C SER A 217 -18.34 -24.54 -10.48
N PHE A 218 -18.40 -24.27 -9.18
CA PHE A 218 -19.06 -23.09 -8.63
C PHE A 218 -18.12 -21.89 -8.62
N VAL A 219 -18.39 -20.92 -9.50
CA VAL A 219 -17.64 -19.67 -9.61
C VAL A 219 -18.12 -18.71 -8.51
N THR A 220 -17.24 -18.42 -7.56
CA THR A 220 -17.53 -17.51 -6.43
C THR A 220 -17.23 -16.06 -6.81
N TRP A 221 -16.32 -15.83 -7.75
CA TRP A 221 -15.97 -14.49 -8.21
C TRP A 221 -15.57 -14.49 -9.69
N ARG A 222 -16.02 -13.47 -10.43
CA ARG A 222 -15.54 -13.20 -11.79
C ARG A 222 -15.55 -11.71 -12.06
N ARG A 223 -14.40 -11.14 -12.40
CA ARG A 223 -14.26 -9.74 -12.80
C ARG A 223 -13.15 -9.56 -13.83
N TYR A 224 -13.14 -8.37 -14.41
CA TYR A 224 -12.16 -7.93 -15.38
C TYR A 224 -11.37 -6.76 -14.79
N SER A 225 -10.10 -6.66 -15.12
CA SER A 225 -9.28 -5.51 -14.74
C SER A 225 -9.74 -4.25 -15.46
N ASP A 226 -9.73 -3.13 -14.75
CA ASP A 226 -9.99 -1.82 -15.34
C ASP A 226 -8.75 -1.28 -16.09
N ARG A 227 -8.83 -0.04 -16.58
CA ARG A 227 -7.72 0.66 -17.26
C ARG A 227 -6.45 0.83 -16.42
N LEU A 228 -6.52 0.67 -15.09
CA LEU A 228 -5.37 0.68 -14.18
C LEU A 228 -4.87 -0.74 -13.87
N GLY A 229 -5.46 -1.75 -14.51
CA GLY A 229 -5.16 -3.14 -14.26
C GLY A 229 -5.81 -3.66 -12.99
N LEU A 230 -6.72 -2.94 -12.33
CA LEU A 230 -7.21 -3.27 -11.00
C LEU A 230 -8.42 -4.20 -11.05
N ILE A 231 -8.39 -5.24 -10.22
CA ILE A 231 -9.51 -6.17 -9.97
C ILE A 231 -9.78 -6.20 -8.47
N PRO A 232 -10.86 -5.59 -7.97
CA PRO A 232 -11.32 -5.85 -6.63
C PRO A 232 -11.81 -7.28 -6.52
N ILE A 233 -11.49 -7.94 -5.40
CA ILE A 233 -11.86 -9.31 -5.10
C ILE A 233 -12.38 -9.41 -3.68
N ALA A 234 -13.37 -10.29 -3.46
CA ALA A 234 -13.84 -10.64 -2.13
C ALA A 234 -14.21 -12.13 -2.06
N GLN A 235 -13.95 -12.76 -0.91
CA GLN A 235 -14.26 -14.17 -0.62
C GLN A 235 -14.67 -14.34 0.85
N THR A 236 -15.50 -15.34 1.16
CA THR A 236 -15.98 -15.63 2.51
C THR A 236 -15.32 -16.89 3.08
N TYR A 237 -14.90 -16.86 4.35
CA TYR A 237 -14.15 -17.98 4.97
C TYR A 237 -14.88 -19.34 4.98
N GLU A 238 -16.21 -19.37 4.81
CA GLU A 238 -16.99 -20.62 4.73
C GLU A 238 -16.89 -21.34 3.38
N ASP A 239 -16.48 -20.64 2.31
CA ASP A 239 -16.12 -21.38 1.12
C ASP A 239 -14.71 -21.92 1.34
N GLN A 240 -14.57 -23.21 1.06
CA GLN A 240 -13.35 -24.01 1.24
C GLN A 240 -12.19 -23.42 0.43
N ALA A 241 -11.11 -24.18 0.25
CA ALA A 241 -10.05 -23.72 -0.63
C ALA A 241 -10.56 -23.33 -2.04
N TYR A 242 -9.90 -22.37 -2.66
CA TYR A 242 -10.26 -21.80 -3.94
C TYR A 242 -9.16 -22.02 -4.98
N ASP A 243 -9.61 -22.23 -6.21
CA ASP A 243 -8.77 -22.13 -7.41
C ASP A 243 -9.06 -20.80 -8.09
N SER A 244 -8.01 -20.10 -8.50
CA SER A 244 -8.13 -18.87 -9.28
C SER A 244 -7.41 -18.98 -10.61
N VAL A 245 -8.04 -18.46 -11.66
CA VAL A 245 -7.49 -18.40 -13.01
C VAL A 245 -7.54 -16.96 -13.49
N LEU A 246 -6.38 -16.37 -13.70
CA LEU A 246 -6.21 -15.09 -14.35
C LEU A 246 -5.81 -15.29 -15.82
N SER A 247 -6.57 -14.70 -16.73
CA SER A 247 -6.41 -14.94 -18.17
C SER A 247 -6.55 -13.67 -18.99
N LYS A 248 -5.73 -13.56 -20.04
CA LYS A 248 -5.78 -12.49 -21.04
C LYS A 248 -5.27 -13.06 -22.38
N ALA A 249 -5.85 -12.61 -23.49
CA ALA A 249 -5.38 -13.01 -24.81
C ALA A 249 -3.89 -12.65 -24.98
N LEU A 250 -3.12 -13.53 -25.64
CA LEU A 250 -1.67 -13.40 -25.87
C LEU A 250 -0.82 -13.37 -24.59
N LYS A 251 -1.37 -13.82 -23.46
CA LYS A 251 -0.68 -13.98 -22.18
C LYS A 251 -0.78 -15.41 -21.68
N VAL A 252 0.24 -15.86 -20.97
CA VAL A 252 0.18 -17.10 -20.18
C VAL A 252 -0.82 -16.88 -19.04
N SER A 253 -1.71 -17.85 -18.81
CA SER A 253 -2.66 -17.75 -17.71
C SER A 253 -1.97 -18.07 -16.39
N GLU A 254 -2.25 -17.27 -15.36
CA GLU A 254 -1.79 -17.54 -14.00
C GLU A 254 -2.86 -18.35 -13.28
N ILE A 255 -2.47 -19.47 -12.68
CA ILE A 255 -3.37 -20.39 -11.99
C ILE A 255 -2.84 -20.59 -10.58
N GLU A 256 -3.62 -20.20 -9.59
CA GLU A 256 -3.38 -20.56 -8.20
C GLU A 256 -4.41 -21.61 -7.79
N ALA A 257 -3.96 -22.72 -7.19
CA ALA A 257 -4.84 -23.79 -6.73
C ALA A 257 -4.80 -23.92 -5.21
N ASP A 258 -5.89 -24.42 -4.62
CA ASP A 258 -6.00 -24.78 -3.21
C ASP A 258 -5.62 -23.65 -2.22
N ARG A 259 -6.13 -22.43 -2.47
CA ARG A 259 -5.83 -21.23 -1.67
C ARG A 259 -6.91 -20.94 -0.65
N THR A 260 -6.54 -20.44 0.53
CA THR A 260 -7.51 -19.92 1.51
C THR A 260 -8.19 -18.64 1.01
N ALA A 261 -9.33 -18.25 1.59
CA ALA A 261 -9.99 -16.98 1.27
C ALA A 261 -9.01 -15.80 1.36
N ILE A 262 -8.29 -15.68 2.48
CA ILE A 262 -7.29 -14.63 2.74
C ILE A 262 -6.21 -14.60 1.66
N ASN A 263 -5.65 -15.76 1.29
CA ASN A 263 -4.59 -15.82 0.28
C ASN A 263 -5.13 -15.52 -1.13
N THR A 264 -6.37 -15.91 -1.41
CA THR A 264 -7.03 -15.65 -2.69
C THR A 264 -7.37 -14.17 -2.82
N THR A 265 -7.79 -13.51 -1.74
CA THR A 265 -8.19 -12.10 -1.74
C THR A 265 -7.03 -11.14 -1.46
N LYS A 266 -5.85 -11.64 -1.05
CA LYS A 266 -4.71 -10.78 -0.71
C LYS A 266 -4.41 -9.75 -1.79
N HIS A 267 -4.00 -8.57 -1.34
CA HIS A 267 -3.45 -7.54 -2.19
C HIS A 267 -2.19 -8.04 -2.87
N GLU A 268 -2.15 -7.99 -4.19
CA GLU A 268 -0.93 -8.35 -4.92
C GLU A 268 -0.89 -7.79 -6.34
N LEU A 269 0.34 -7.66 -6.82
CA LEU A 269 0.67 -7.47 -8.22
C LEU A 269 0.82 -8.83 -8.88
N ILE A 270 0.20 -9.00 -10.04
CA ILE A 270 0.40 -10.16 -10.91
C ILE A 270 0.92 -9.65 -12.26
N VAL A 271 2.18 -9.98 -12.58
CA VAL A 271 2.79 -9.66 -13.88
C VAL A 271 2.58 -10.83 -14.83
N MET A 272 1.73 -10.65 -15.84
CA MET A 272 1.41 -11.72 -16.79
C MET A 272 2.45 -11.83 -17.91
N THR A 273 3.05 -13.02 -18.01
CA THR A 273 4.04 -13.36 -19.03
C THR A 273 3.41 -13.37 -20.44
N PRO A 274 4.05 -12.80 -21.47
CA PRO A 274 3.62 -12.97 -22.86
C PRO A 274 3.50 -14.44 -23.27
N ALA A 275 2.46 -14.80 -24.02
CA ALA A 275 2.39 -16.10 -24.68
C ALA A 275 3.34 -16.13 -25.88
N ALA A 276 4.01 -17.28 -26.10
CA ALA A 276 4.92 -17.50 -27.22
C ALA A 276 4.19 -17.58 -28.57
#